data_AF-A0AA37M105-F1
#
_entry.id   AF-A0AA37M105-F1
#
_cell.length_a   1.000
_cell.length_b   1.000
_cell.length_c   1.000
_cell.angle_alpha   90.00
_cell.angle_beta   90.00
_cell.angle_gamma   90.00
#
_symmetry.space_group_name_H-M   'P 1'
#
loop_
_entity.id
_entity.type
_entity.pdbx_description
1 polymer ?
#
loop_
_entity_poly.entity_id
_entity_poly.type
_entity_poly.pdbx_seq_one_letter_code
_entity_poly.pdbx_strand_id
1 'polypeptide(L)'
;MHLRPVEAELFELATIVDHILRQLSVLLCESLDPPIPTKVVPDGQEPGRSNMCLGLAVATPGTSLMERHVDSDLLTLTLYDEPFFEVQQPETGEWKVVDVCGNQPIVNIGRSFQEVSNNRLHAPLHGVRQSESDINLIMYDKYGSE
;
A
#
# COMPACT_ATOMS: atom_id res chain seq x y z
N MET A 1 -17.39 15.72 -23.66
CA MET A 1 -16.46 15.42 -22.55
C MET A 1 -15.38 16.50 -22.55
N HIS A 2 -15.29 17.33 -21.52
CA HIS A 2 -14.21 18.31 -21.37
C HIS A 2 -13.22 17.73 -20.37
N LEU A 3 -11.99 17.46 -20.83
CA LEU A 3 -10.90 17.04 -19.96
C LEU A 3 -10.42 18.29 -19.21
N ARG A 4 -10.46 18.24 -17.88
CA ARG A 4 -9.87 19.28 -17.03
C ARG A 4 -8.41 18.94 -16.80
N PRO A 5 -7.47 19.89 -16.88
CA PRO A 5 -6.13 19.66 -16.36
C PRO A 5 -6.22 19.36 -14.86
N VAL A 6 -5.59 18.26 -14.42
CA VAL A 6 -5.55 17.79 -13.03
C VAL A 6 -4.12 17.60 -12.52
N GLU A 7 -3.13 18.11 -13.27
CA GLU A 7 -1.70 17.91 -12.99
C GLU A 7 -1.30 18.47 -11.63
N ALA A 8 -1.77 19.68 -11.30
CA ALA A 8 -1.45 20.31 -10.02
C ALA A 8 -2.03 19.54 -8.84
N GLU A 9 -3.29 19.10 -8.96
CA GLU A 9 -3.97 18.30 -7.95
C GLU A 9 -3.33 16.91 -7.77
N LEU A 10 -2.92 16.26 -8.87
CA LEU A 10 -2.19 14.99 -8.83
C LEU A 10 -0.82 15.14 -8.19
N PHE A 11 -0.09 16.21 -8.52
CA PHE A 11 1.21 16.50 -7.92
C PHE A 11 1.10 16.77 -6.41
N GLU A 12 0.10 17.53 -5.99
CA GLU A 12 -0.19 17.80 -4.58
C GLU A 12 -0.53 16.51 -3.83
N LEU A 13 -1.43 15.68 -4.39
CA LEU A 13 -1.80 14.40 -3.80
C LEU A 13 -0.59 13.47 -3.66
N ALA A 14 0.19 13.30 -4.73
CA ALA A 14 1.39 12.46 -4.70
C ALA A 14 2.41 12.94 -3.65
N THR A 15 2.57 14.26 -3.51
CA THR A 15 3.45 14.87 -2.50
C THR A 15 2.95 14.58 -1.08
N ILE A 16 1.65 14.73 -0.83
CA ILE A 16 1.03 14.45 0.47
C ILE A 16 1.17 12.96 0.82
N VAL A 17 0.92 12.07 -0.14
CA VAL A 17 1.00 10.63 0.10
C VAL A 17 2.45 10.18 0.36
N ASP A 18 3.45 10.68 -0.38
CA ASP A 18 4.87 10.39 -0.09
C ASP A 18 5.24 10.84 1.33
N HIS A 19 4.77 12.01 1.74
CA HIS A 19 5.00 12.53 3.09
C HIS A 19 4.38 11.62 4.17
N ILE A 20 3.13 11.19 3.97
CA ILE A 20 2.44 10.28 4.90
C ILE A 20 3.19 8.94 5.01
N LEU A 21 3.50 8.32 3.88
CA LEU A 21 4.22 7.03 3.83
C LEU A 21 5.57 7.12 4.56
N ARG A 22 6.30 8.22 4.39
CA ARG A 22 7.56 8.48 5.08
C ARG A 22 7.38 8.63 6.59
N GLN A 23 6.40 9.42 7.03
CA GLN A 23 6.12 9.60 8.45
C GLN A 23 5.73 8.27 9.11
N LEU A 24 4.89 7.47 8.46
CA LEU A 24 4.51 6.15 8.92
C LEU A 24 5.72 5.21 9.01
N SER A 25 6.59 5.19 8.01
CA SER A 25 7.81 4.37 8.05
C SER A 25 8.75 4.77 9.19
N VAL A 26 8.97 6.07 9.41
CA VAL A 26 9.80 6.54 10.54
C VAL A 26 9.16 6.16 11.87
N LEU A 27 7.86 6.40 12.02
CA LEU A 27 7.13 6.06 13.24
C LEU A 27 7.21 4.57 13.55
N LEU A 28 7.05 3.70 12.55
CA LEU A 28 7.20 2.24 12.72
C LEU A 28 8.62 1.87 13.15
N CYS A 29 9.65 2.44 12.52
CA CYS A 29 11.04 2.20 12.90
C CYS A 29 11.33 2.54 14.37
N GLU A 30 10.81 3.68 14.83
CA GLU A 30 11.00 4.20 16.19
C GLU A 30 10.13 3.48 17.23
N SER A 31 8.97 2.95 16.83
CA SER A 31 8.02 2.29 17.73
C SER A 31 8.34 0.82 17.99
N LEU A 32 9.21 0.20 17.19
CA LEU A 32 9.69 -1.17 17.44
C LEU A 32 10.58 -1.22 18.68
N ASP A 33 10.58 -2.36 19.39
CA ASP A 33 11.47 -2.60 20.54
C ASP A 33 12.42 -3.78 20.26
N PRO A 34 13.75 -3.57 20.17
CA PRO A 34 14.42 -2.26 20.11
C PRO A 34 14.15 -1.53 18.78
N PRO A 35 14.23 -0.20 18.72
CA PRO A 35 14.04 0.55 17.48
C PRO A 35 15.00 0.10 16.38
N ILE A 36 14.58 0.19 15.11
CA ILE A 36 15.48 -0.03 13.95
C ILE A 36 15.95 1.31 13.37
N PRO A 37 17.10 1.32 12.67
CA PRO A 37 17.61 2.54 12.06
C PRO A 37 16.63 3.14 11.03
N THR A 38 16.26 4.41 11.19
CA THR A 38 15.38 5.14 10.25
C THR A 38 16.03 5.39 8.89
N LYS A 39 17.35 5.21 8.76
CA LYS A 39 18.10 5.35 7.49
C LYS A 39 17.59 4.46 6.36
N VAL A 40 16.83 3.40 6.66
CA VAL A 40 16.18 2.53 5.66
C VAL A 40 15.07 3.26 4.90
N VAL A 41 14.55 4.33 5.49
CA VAL A 41 13.63 5.28 4.86
C VAL A 41 14.50 6.32 4.13
N PRO A 42 14.43 6.42 2.79
CA PRO A 42 15.21 7.39 2.02
C PRO A 42 15.02 8.82 2.55
N ASP A 43 16.00 9.71 2.41
CA ASP A 43 15.87 11.12 2.82
C ASP A 43 14.79 11.87 2.01
N GLY A 44 14.18 12.89 2.61
CA GLY A 44 13.02 13.64 2.10
C GLY A 44 13.37 14.76 1.13
N GLN A 45 14.65 14.98 0.84
CA GLN A 45 15.07 16.02 -0.10
C GLN A 45 14.95 15.61 -1.57
N GLU A 46 14.69 14.33 -1.86
CA GLU A 46 14.39 13.85 -3.21
C GLU A 46 12.92 13.35 -3.29
N PRO A 47 11.95 14.23 -3.60
CA PRO A 47 10.59 13.82 -3.92
C PRO A 47 10.60 12.89 -5.16
N GLY A 48 9.72 11.88 -5.19
CA GLY A 48 9.50 11.05 -6.37
C GLY A 48 10.01 9.60 -6.30
N ARG A 49 10.23 9.03 -5.12
CA ARG A 49 10.50 7.58 -4.97
C ARG A 49 9.27 6.74 -4.63
N SER A 50 8.10 7.36 -4.43
CA SER A 50 6.84 6.61 -4.32
C SER A 50 6.24 6.47 -5.72
N ASN A 51 6.01 5.24 -6.18
CA ASN A 51 5.43 5.00 -7.50
C ASN A 51 3.91 5.02 -7.39
N MET A 52 3.25 5.84 -8.22
CA MET A 52 1.79 5.84 -8.34
C MET A 52 1.36 4.79 -9.37
N CYS A 53 0.51 3.86 -8.96
CA CYS A 53 -0.09 2.84 -9.81
C CYS A 53 -1.60 3.03 -9.86
N LEU A 54 -2.19 2.92 -11.05
CA LEU A 54 -3.66 2.94 -11.25
C LEU A 54 -4.14 1.53 -11.60
N GLY A 55 -5.11 1.03 -10.84
CA GLY A 55 -5.80 -0.23 -11.11
C GLY A 55 -7.26 0.02 -11.47
N LEU A 56 -7.67 -0.47 -12.64
CA LEU A 56 -9.08 -0.49 -13.07
C LEU A 56 -9.42 -1.92 -13.47
N ALA A 57 -10.47 -2.49 -12.90
CA ALA A 57 -10.90 -3.84 -13.22
C ALA A 57 -12.42 -3.96 -13.27
N VAL A 58 -12.89 -4.68 -14.30
CA VAL A 58 -14.28 -5.07 -14.50
C VAL A 58 -14.28 -6.56 -14.86
N ALA A 59 -14.77 -7.39 -13.95
CA ALA A 59 -14.87 -8.83 -14.16
C ALA A 59 -16.13 -9.41 -13.47
N THR A 60 -16.33 -10.72 -13.60
CA THR A 60 -17.38 -11.41 -12.85
C THR A 60 -17.06 -11.39 -11.35
N PRO A 61 -18.04 -11.14 -10.46
CA PRO A 61 -17.83 -11.24 -9.02
C PRO A 61 -17.19 -12.58 -8.62
N GLY A 62 -16.18 -12.51 -7.78
CA GLY A 62 -15.40 -13.67 -7.33
C GLY A 62 -14.18 -14.01 -8.19
N THR A 63 -13.98 -13.38 -9.36
CA THR A 63 -12.78 -13.53 -10.18
C THR A 63 -11.54 -13.04 -9.44
N SER A 64 -10.46 -13.83 -9.43
CA SER A 64 -9.14 -13.38 -8.96
C SER A 64 -8.57 -12.42 -9.99
N LEU A 65 -8.36 -11.16 -9.61
CA LEU A 65 -7.86 -10.12 -10.50
C LEU A 65 -6.34 -9.98 -10.44
N MET A 66 -5.75 -10.32 -9.30
CA MET A 66 -4.31 -10.42 -9.12
C MET A 66 -3.95 -11.76 -8.49
N GLU A 67 -2.78 -12.27 -8.86
CA GLU A 67 -2.20 -13.40 -8.15
C GLU A 67 -1.87 -13.02 -6.72
N ARG A 68 -1.83 -14.03 -5.86
CA ARG A 68 -1.51 -13.86 -4.44
C ARG A 68 -0.03 -13.50 -4.32
N HIS A 69 0.27 -12.36 -3.70
CA HIS A 69 1.62 -11.85 -3.60
C HIS A 69 1.85 -11.09 -2.29
N VAL A 70 3.10 -10.69 -2.10
CA VAL A 70 3.55 -9.77 -1.06
C VAL A 70 4.24 -8.64 -1.79
N ASP A 71 3.94 -7.40 -1.42
CA ASP A 71 4.58 -6.25 -2.07
C ASP A 71 6.07 -6.23 -1.73
N SER A 72 6.88 -5.73 -2.66
CA SER A 72 8.35 -5.81 -2.55
C SER A 72 8.97 -4.65 -1.80
N ASP A 73 8.23 -3.56 -1.63
CA ASP A 73 8.65 -2.26 -1.10
C ASP A 73 8.57 -2.20 0.44
N LEU A 74 8.60 -0.99 1.02
CA LEU A 74 8.46 -0.80 2.47
C LEU A 74 6.99 -0.74 2.88
N LEU A 75 6.22 0.16 2.25
CA LEU A 75 4.83 0.44 2.56
C LEU A 75 4.08 0.79 1.28
N THR A 76 2.96 0.11 1.06
CA THR A 76 1.99 0.51 0.05
C THR A 76 0.81 1.21 0.73
N LEU A 77 0.39 2.34 0.17
CA LEU A 77 -0.86 3.01 0.52
C LEU A 77 -1.84 2.90 -0.64
N THR A 78 -3.02 2.35 -0.37
CA THR A 78 -4.05 2.10 -1.37
C THR A 78 -5.29 2.94 -1.09
N LEU A 79 -5.67 3.77 -2.07
CA LEU A 79 -6.93 4.50 -2.15
C LEU A 79 -7.90 3.73 -3.04
N TYR A 80 -9.17 3.66 -2.65
CA TYR A 80 -10.13 2.76 -3.27
C TYR A 80 -11.57 3.11 -2.93
N ASP A 81 -12.49 2.64 -3.78
CA ASP A 81 -13.92 2.92 -3.65
C ASP A 81 -14.70 1.82 -2.92
N GLU A 82 -14.31 0.55 -3.07
CA GLU A 82 -15.09 -0.62 -2.62
C GLU A 82 -14.16 -1.72 -2.08
N PRO A 83 -14.61 -2.62 -1.18
CA PRO A 83 -13.76 -3.70 -0.66
C PRO A 83 -13.38 -4.71 -1.75
N PHE A 84 -12.07 -4.92 -1.95
CA PHE A 84 -11.52 -5.87 -2.93
C PHE A 84 -10.32 -6.68 -2.41
N PHE A 85 -9.76 -6.28 -1.26
CA PHE A 85 -8.48 -6.76 -0.76
C PHE A 85 -8.67 -7.97 0.15
N GLU A 86 -8.08 -9.10 -0.20
CA GLU A 86 -8.06 -10.31 0.63
C GLU A 86 -6.68 -10.48 1.24
N VAL A 87 -6.60 -10.75 2.53
CA VAL A 87 -5.36 -11.03 3.26
C VAL A 87 -5.42 -12.43 3.87
N GLN A 88 -4.31 -13.17 3.80
CA GLN A 88 -4.18 -14.43 4.51
C GLN A 88 -3.81 -14.18 5.97
N GLN A 89 -4.59 -14.75 6.89
CA GLN A 89 -4.27 -14.74 8.32
C GLN A 89 -3.08 -15.67 8.61
N PRO A 90 -2.00 -15.18 9.25
CA PRO A 90 -0.82 -15.98 9.50
C PRO A 90 -1.07 -17.21 10.37
N GLU A 91 -1.96 -17.12 11.36
CA GLU A 91 -2.17 -18.17 12.36
C GLU A 91 -3.03 -19.32 11.84
N THR A 92 -3.98 -19.02 10.95
CA THR A 92 -4.99 -19.99 10.47
C THR A 92 -4.78 -20.38 9.02
N GLY A 93 -4.05 -19.57 8.24
CA GLY A 93 -3.96 -19.69 6.79
C GLY A 93 -5.26 -19.33 6.05
N GLU A 94 -6.28 -18.87 6.78
CA GLU A 94 -7.58 -18.46 6.23
C GLU A 94 -7.46 -17.13 5.48
N TRP A 95 -8.19 -17.00 4.38
CA TRP A 95 -8.28 -15.75 3.61
C TRP A 95 -9.46 -14.93 4.10
N LYS A 96 -9.22 -13.66 4.43
CA LYS A 96 -10.27 -12.73 4.85
C LYS A 96 -10.25 -11.48 4.00
N VAL A 97 -11.44 -11.04 3.62
CA VAL A 97 -11.62 -9.73 3.02
C VAL A 97 -11.33 -8.68 4.09
N VAL A 98 -10.54 -7.67 3.73
CA VAL A 98 -10.28 -6.53 4.61
C VAL A 98 -11.53 -5.66 4.66
N ASP A 99 -12.03 -5.43 5.87
CA ASP A 99 -13.17 -4.55 6.08
C ASP A 99 -12.81 -3.11 5.72
N VAL A 100 -13.65 -2.51 4.89
CA VAL A 100 -13.61 -1.08 4.56
C VAL A 100 -13.99 -0.25 5.78
N CYS A 101 -13.06 0.58 6.25
CA CYS A 101 -13.35 1.58 7.26
C CYS A 101 -13.55 2.96 6.61
N GLY A 102 -14.69 3.15 5.93
CA GLY A 102 -15.21 4.44 5.46
C GLY A 102 -14.17 5.48 4.97
N ASN A 103 -13.81 5.42 3.69
CA ASN A 103 -12.84 6.31 3.01
C ASN A 103 -11.42 6.31 3.60
N GLN A 104 -11.07 5.38 4.49
CA GLN A 104 -9.70 5.25 4.99
C GLN A 104 -8.85 4.45 3.99
N PRO A 105 -7.63 4.93 3.66
CA PRO A 105 -6.70 4.16 2.86
C PRO A 105 -6.29 2.88 3.59
N ILE A 106 -6.01 1.83 2.81
CA ILE A 106 -5.31 0.64 3.32
C ILE A 106 -3.82 0.96 3.30
N VAL A 107 -3.12 0.62 4.38
CA VAL A 107 -1.66 0.64 4.43
C VAL A 107 -1.18 -0.78 4.74
N ASN A 108 -0.29 -1.31 3.91
CA ASN A 108 0.29 -2.63 4.12
C ASN A 108 1.82 -2.58 4.13
N ILE A 109 2.41 -3.49 4.90
CA ILE A 109 3.85 -3.66 5.00
C ILE A 109 4.33 -4.47 3.80
N GLY A 110 5.39 -4.02 3.13
CA GLY A 110 6.06 -4.77 2.08
C GLY A 110 7.25 -5.58 2.60
N ARG A 111 7.74 -6.49 1.75
CA ARG A 111 8.80 -7.46 2.07
C ARG A 111 10.08 -6.79 2.54
N SER A 112 10.47 -5.68 1.91
CA SER A 112 11.68 -4.96 2.32
C SER A 112 11.59 -4.50 3.76
N PHE A 113 10.41 -4.06 4.23
CA PHE A 113 10.26 -3.61 5.62
C PHE A 113 10.28 -4.78 6.61
N GLN A 114 9.66 -5.90 6.23
CA GLN A 114 9.73 -7.13 7.01
C GLN A 114 11.20 -7.57 7.18
N GLU A 115 12.00 -7.54 6.12
CA GLU A 115 13.41 -7.94 6.16
C GLU A 115 14.25 -7.02 7.06
N VAL A 116 14.18 -5.70 6.88
CA VAL A 116 14.97 -4.75 7.70
C VAL A 116 14.53 -4.71 9.17
N SER A 117 13.28 -5.09 9.47
CA SER A 117 12.78 -5.20 10.83
C SER A 117 13.15 -6.54 11.51
N ASN A 118 13.86 -7.44 10.81
CA ASN A 118 14.12 -8.82 11.24
C ASN A 118 12.82 -9.59 11.53
N ASN A 119 11.85 -9.50 10.61
CA ASN A 119 10.52 -10.13 10.70
C ASN A 119 9.62 -9.64 11.83
N ARG A 120 9.91 -8.48 12.44
CA ARG A 120 9.06 -7.89 13.49
C ARG A 120 7.86 -7.13 12.93
N LEU A 121 7.98 -6.60 11.72
CA LEU A 121 6.85 -6.17 10.90
C LEU A 121 6.53 -7.31 9.94
N HIS A 122 5.25 -7.65 9.80
CA HIS A 122 4.82 -8.72 8.91
C HIS A 122 4.26 -8.15 7.62
N ALA A 123 4.82 -8.58 6.48
CA ALA A 123 4.33 -8.30 5.15
C ALA A 123 3.29 -9.37 4.75
N PRO A 124 1.99 -9.03 4.72
CA PRO A 124 0.93 -10.00 4.55
C PRO A 124 0.88 -10.51 3.10
N LEU A 125 0.66 -11.83 2.94
CA LEU A 125 0.24 -12.38 1.66
C LEU A 125 -1.18 -11.90 1.38
N HIS A 126 -1.37 -11.27 0.23
CA HIS A 126 -2.64 -10.67 -0.13
C HIS A 126 -2.96 -10.92 -1.61
N GLY A 127 -4.21 -10.65 -1.98
CA GLY A 127 -4.70 -10.75 -3.34
C GLY A 127 -5.92 -9.87 -3.56
N VAL A 128 -6.30 -9.73 -4.83
CA VAL A 128 -7.45 -8.92 -5.23
C VAL A 128 -8.48 -9.82 -5.88
N ARG A 129 -9.71 -9.76 -5.36
CA ARG A 129 -10.86 -10.47 -5.91
C ARG A 129 -11.93 -9.46 -6.30
N GLN A 130 -12.50 -9.67 -7.48
CA GLN A 130 -13.59 -8.85 -8.00
C GLN A 130 -14.79 -8.90 -7.05
N SER A 131 -15.19 -7.74 -6.55
CA SER A 131 -16.41 -7.58 -5.76
C SER A 131 -17.64 -7.46 -6.67
N GLU A 132 -18.81 -7.18 -6.10
CA GLU A 132 -20.02 -6.92 -6.90
C GLU A 132 -19.94 -5.61 -7.72
N SER A 133 -19.03 -4.70 -7.35
CA SER A 133 -18.84 -3.41 -8.00
C SER A 133 -17.53 -3.36 -8.78
N ASP A 134 -17.44 -2.48 -9.78
CA ASP A 134 -16.19 -2.21 -10.48
C ASP A 134 -15.10 -1.77 -9.49
N ILE A 135 -13.86 -2.22 -9.71
CA ILE A 135 -12.73 -1.87 -8.85
C ILE A 135 -11.94 -0.73 -9.50
N ASN A 136 -11.87 0.38 -8.78
CA ASN A 136 -10.98 1.50 -9.07
C ASN A 136 -10.06 1.70 -7.86
N LEU A 137 -8.75 1.67 -8.09
CA LEU A 137 -7.77 1.88 -7.03
C LEU A 137 -6.58 2.70 -7.51
N ILE A 138 -6.00 3.45 -6.57
CA ILE A 138 -4.72 4.14 -6.74
C ILE A 138 -3.80 3.65 -5.62
N MET A 139 -2.63 3.16 -5.99
CA MET A 139 -1.61 2.68 -5.04
C MET A 139 -0.38 3.58 -5.10
N TYR A 140 0.25 3.77 -3.94
CA TYR A 140 1.53 4.44 -3.80
C TYR A 140 2.49 3.52 -3.05
N ASP A 141 3.54 3.08 -3.73
CA ASP A 141 4.52 2.12 -3.19
C ASP A 141 5.78 2.84 -2.73
N LYS A 142 6.15 2.70 -1.45
CA LYS A 142 7.33 3.37 -0.89
C LYS A 142 8.53 2.43 -0.87
N TYR A 143 9.49 2.66 -1.76
CA TYR A 143 10.76 1.91 -1.74
C TYR A 143 11.72 2.41 -0.64
N GLY A 144 12.54 1.48 -0.16
CA GLY A 144 13.63 1.73 0.79
C GLY A 144 14.85 2.39 0.16
N SER A 145 15.83 2.75 1.00
CA SER A 145 17.18 3.11 0.54
C SER A 145 17.90 1.85 0.07
N GLU A 146 18.49 1.88 -1.12
CA GLU A 146 19.44 0.85 -1.57
C GLU A 146 20.71 0.86 -0.71
#